data_AF-A0A0B0I9D4-F1
#
_entry.id   AF-A0A0B0I9D4-F1
#
_cell.length_a   1.000
_cell.length_b   1.000
_cell.length_c   1.000
_cell.angle_alpha   90.00
_cell.angle_beta   90.00
_cell.angle_gamma   90.00
#
_symmetry.space_group_name_H-M   'P 1'
#
loop_
_entity.id
_entity.type
_entity.pdbx_description
1 polymer ?
#
loop_
_entity_poly.entity_id
_entity_poly.type
_entity_poly.pdbx_seq_one_letter_code
_entity_poly.pdbx_strand_id
1 'polypeptide(L)'
;MTKTYKAVTYDVCEHNDLYEDMNEYFIDSPEKIDEKIRELAKQDVAPLVKLYELDTRNEFQLIDEYKFKDYDCGCLSKARP
;
A
#
# COMPACT_ATOMS: atom_id res chain seq x y z
N MET A 1 -16.29 17.90 -8.50
CA MET A 1 -15.48 16.90 -9.21
C MET A 1 -15.30 15.72 -8.28
N THR A 2 -15.68 14.52 -8.70
CA THR A 2 -15.47 13.27 -7.94
C THR A 2 -13.98 12.93 -8.02
N LYS A 3 -13.24 13.21 -6.96
CA LYS A 3 -11.85 12.78 -6.83
C LYS A 3 -11.82 11.26 -6.73
N THR A 4 -11.11 10.61 -7.64
CA THR A 4 -10.98 9.15 -7.67
C THR A 4 -9.63 8.79 -7.06
N TYR A 5 -9.64 7.92 -6.07
CA TYR A 5 -8.44 7.46 -5.41
C TYR A 5 -8.16 6.00 -5.77
N LYS A 6 -6.88 5.65 -5.91
CA LYS A 6 -6.42 4.29 -6.11
C LYS A 6 -5.36 3.97 -5.06
N ALA A 7 -5.59 2.95 -4.26
CA ALA A 7 -4.59 2.39 -3.36
C ALA A 7 -3.94 1.17 -4.02
N VAL A 8 -2.62 1.05 -3.92
CA VAL A 8 -1.87 -0.11 -4.40
C VAL A 8 -1.06 -0.67 -3.26
N THR A 9 -1.23 -1.95 -2.97
CA THR A 9 -0.45 -2.68 -1.96
C THR A 9 0.82 -3.22 -2.60
N TYR A 10 1.94 -3.13 -1.89
CA TYR A 10 3.25 -3.58 -2.35
C TYR A 10 3.83 -4.57 -1.34
N ASP A 11 4.37 -5.66 -1.87
CA ASP A 11 5.28 -6.51 -1.12
C ASP A 11 6.69 -5.94 -1.25
N VAL A 12 7.30 -5.65 -0.11
CA VAL A 12 8.63 -5.02 -0.03
C VAL A 12 9.48 -5.85 0.90
N CYS A 13 10.57 -6.40 0.37
CA CYS A 13 11.54 -7.16 1.14
C CYS A 13 12.95 -6.65 0.80
N GLU A 14 13.52 -5.84 1.69
CA GLU A 14 14.88 -5.29 1.51
C GLU A 14 15.94 -6.40 1.41
N HIS A 15 15.70 -7.56 2.03
CA HIS A 15 16.63 -8.69 2.01
C HIS A 15 16.72 -9.39 0.64
N ASN A 16 15.63 -9.42 -0.11
CA ASN A 16 15.54 -10.10 -1.39
C ASN A 16 15.55 -9.12 -2.58
N ASP A 17 15.75 -7.83 -2.32
CA ASP A 17 15.57 -6.74 -3.30
C ASP A 17 14.19 -6.83 -3.98
N LEU A 18 13.17 -7.25 -3.22
CA LEU A 18 11.83 -7.48 -3.73
C LEU A 18 11.00 -6.20 -3.58
N TYR A 19 10.43 -5.74 -4.69
CA TYR A 19 9.50 -4.64 -4.74
C TYR A 19 8.43 -4.94 -5.80
N GLU A 20 7.35 -5.60 -5.38
CA GLU A 20 6.30 -6.06 -6.29
C GLU A 20 4.95 -5.45 -5.92
N ASP A 21 4.20 -4.98 -6.91
CA ASP A 21 2.79 -4.65 -6.73
C ASP A 21 1.97 -5.93 -6.51
N MET A 22 1.07 -5.89 -5.54
CA MET A 22 0.22 -7.03 -5.20
C MET A 22 -1.20 -6.82 -5.72
N ASN A 23 -1.90 -5.83 -5.17
CA ASN A 23 -3.30 -5.56 -5.53
C ASN A 23 -3.56 -4.06 -5.64
N GLU A 24 -4.55 -3.74 -6.47
CA GLU A 24 -5.02 -2.38 -6.70
C GLU A 24 -6.48 -2.23 -6.26
N TYR A 25 -6.77 -1.16 -5.53
CA TYR A 25 -8.09 -0.89 -4.96
C TYR A 25 -8.53 0.53 -5.26
N PHE A 26 -9.75 0.68 -5.79
CA PHE A 26 -10.36 1.99 -5.97
C PHE A 26 -11.10 2.43 -4.69
N ILE A 27 -10.89 3.68 -4.31
CA ILE A 27 -11.52 4.29 -3.14
C ILE A 27 -12.37 5.48 -3.62
N ASP A 28 -13.68 5.29 -3.56
CA ASP A 28 -14.67 6.31 -3.97
C ASP A 28 -14.93 7.37 -2.90
N SER A 29 -14.45 7.17 -1.66
CA SER A 29 -14.75 8.04 -0.52
C SER A 29 -13.47 8.49 0.20
N PRO A 30 -13.09 9.78 0.13
CA PRO A 30 -11.86 10.28 0.75
C PRO A 30 -11.85 10.19 2.28
N GLU A 31 -13.03 10.23 2.89
CA GLU A 31 -13.25 10.30 4.35
C GLU A 31 -12.79 9.02 5.07
N LYS A 32 -12.68 7.90 4.35
CA LYS A 32 -12.30 6.59 4.87
C LYS A 32 -10.99 6.07 4.28
N ILE A 33 -10.22 6.92 3.59
CA ILE A 33 -8.96 6.49 2.97
C ILE A 33 -8.03 5.88 4.02
N ASP A 34 -7.78 6.57 5.14
CA ASP A 34 -6.82 6.10 6.14
C ASP A 34 -7.24 4.73 6.74
N GLU A 35 -8.52 4.59 7.10
CA GLU A 35 -9.07 3.33 7.61
C GLU A 35 -8.93 2.22 6.56
N LYS A 36 -9.31 2.49 5.31
CA LYS A 36 -9.26 1.51 4.24
C LYS A 36 -7.83 1.12 3.90
N ILE A 37 -6.88 2.05 3.89
CA ILE A 37 -5.46 1.76 3.67
C ILE A 37 -4.93 0.80 4.74
N ARG A 38 -5.28 1.00 6.02
CA ARG A 38 -4.90 0.07 7.10
C ARG A 38 -5.53 -1.31 6.93
N GLU A 39 -6.79 -1.36 6.51
CA GLU A 39 -7.48 -2.64 6.22
C GLU A 39 -6.82 -3.37 5.05
N LEU A 40 -6.50 -2.67 3.96
CA LEU A 40 -5.83 -3.23 2.78
C LEU A 40 -4.43 -3.76 3.13
N ALA A 41 -3.65 -2.97 3.88
CA ALA A 41 -2.33 -3.40 4.36
C ALA A 41 -2.42 -4.68 5.20
N LYS A 42 -3.44 -4.78 6.07
CA LYS A 42 -3.68 -5.96 6.90
C LYS A 42 -4.15 -7.17 6.09
N GLN A 43 -5.05 -6.94 5.13
CA GLN A 43 -5.64 -7.98 4.31
C GLN A 43 -4.59 -8.64 3.42
N ASP A 44 -3.77 -7.82 2.76
CA ASP A 44 -2.77 -8.30 1.82
C ASP A 44 -1.41 -8.57 2.50
N VAL A 45 -1.30 -8.30 3.80
CA VAL A 45 -0.04 -8.38 4.56
C VAL A 45 1.05 -7.56 3.85
N ALA A 46 0.68 -6.33 3.47
CA ALA A 46 1.51 -5.46 2.66
C ALA A 46 2.30 -4.48 3.54
N PRO A 47 3.65 -4.50 3.51
CA PRO A 47 4.47 -3.54 4.24
C PRO A 47 4.38 -2.11 3.71
N LEU A 48 3.93 -1.94 2.47
CA LEU A 48 3.80 -0.64 1.85
C LEU A 48 2.48 -0.56 1.10
N VAL A 49 1.77 0.56 1.27
CA VAL A 49 0.60 0.91 0.48
C VAL A 49 0.78 2.30 -0.07
N LYS A 50 0.69 2.45 -1.39
CA LYS A 50 0.76 3.74 -2.06
C LYS A 50 -0.64 4.22 -2.44
N LEU A 51 -0.91 5.49 -2.19
CA LEU A 51 -2.18 6.13 -2.53
C LEU A 51 -1.98 7.08 -3.70
N TYR A 52 -2.79 6.89 -4.73
CA TYR A 52 -2.81 7.70 -5.93
C TYR A 52 -4.12 8.45 -6.05
N GLU A 53 -4.06 9.70 -6.50
CA GLU A 53 -5.23 10.50 -6.90
C GLU A 53 -5.25 10.63 -8.43
N LEU A 54 -6.43 10.51 -9.02
CA LEU A 54 -6.63 10.80 -10.44
C LEU A 54 -6.62 12.32 -10.65
N ASP A 55 -5.58 12.82 -11.30
CA ASP A 55 -5.47 14.25 -11.63
C ASP A 55 -6.37 14.64 -12.82
N THR A 56 -6.51 15.94 -13.05
CA THR A 56 -7.19 16.56 -14.20
C THR A 56 -6.72 16.07 -15.58
N ARG A 57 -5.53 15.48 -15.67
CA ARG A 57 -5.00 14.85 -16.89
C ARG A 57 -5.41 13.39 -17.09
N ASN A 58 -6.29 12.86 -16.24
CA ASN A 58 -6.62 11.43 -16.17
C ASN A 58 -5.40 10.54 -15.90
N GLU A 59 -4.41 11.07 -15.18
CA GLU A 59 -3.20 10.36 -14.76
C GLU A 59 -3.24 10.14 -13.25
N PHE A 60 -2.89 8.93 -12.79
CA PHE A 60 -2.79 8.62 -11.37
C PHE A 60 -1.47 9.16 -10.82
N GLN A 61 -1.55 10.16 -9.95
CA GLN A 61 -0.38 10.73 -9.28
C GLN A 61 -0.30 10.21 -7.86
N LEU A 62 0.90 9.79 -7.45
CA LEU A 62 1.17 9.39 -6.08
C LEU A 62 1.00 10.62 -5.18
N ILE A 63 0.09 10.53 -4.22
CA ILE A 63 -0.17 11.60 -3.26
C ILE A 63 0.35 11.26 -1.86
N ASP A 64 0.39 9.98 -1.50
CA ASP A 64 0.84 9.54 -0.17
C ASP A 64 1.37 8.10 -0.19
N GLU A 65 2.19 7.76 0.79
CA GLU A 65 2.82 6.44 0.95
C GLU A 65 2.76 6.00 2.42
N TYR A 66 2.08 4.89 2.66
CA TYR A 66 1.87 4.33 3.99
C TYR A 66 2.76 3.12 4.20
N LYS A 67 3.68 3.22 5.15
CA LYS A 67 4.60 2.15 5.52
C LYS A 67 4.14 1.47 6.80
N PHE A 68 3.95 0.16 6.73
CA PHE A 68 3.49 -0.68 7.83
C PHE A 68 4.60 -1.65 8.24
N LYS A 69 5.36 -1.28 9.27
CA LYS A 69 6.47 -2.10 9.77
C LYS A 69 6.02 -3.45 10.35
N ASP A 70 4.76 -3.57 10.77
CA ASP A 70 4.18 -4.82 11.28
C ASP A 70 4.04 -5.90 10.19
N TYR A 71 3.96 -5.49 8.91
CA TYR A 71 3.90 -6.39 7.75
C TYR A 71 5.20 -6.37 6.95
N ASP A 72 6.19 -5.58 7.37
CA ASP A 72 7.54 -5.69 6.84
C ASP A 72 7.99 -7.12 7.02
N CYS A 73 8.58 -7.67 5.96
CA CYS A 73 9.09 -9.02 5.93
C CYS A 73 10.25 -9.11 6.93
N GLY A 74 9.90 -9.13 8.21
CA GLY A 74 10.79 -9.28 9.32
C GLY A 74 11.39 -10.64 9.14
N CYS A 75 12.67 -10.68 8.76
CA CYS A 75 13.54 -11.83 8.82
C CYS A 75 13.70 -12.35 10.28
N LEU A 76 12.63 -12.48 11.05
CA LEU A 76 12.55 -13.21 12.31
C LEU A 76 12.36 -14.70 12.01
N SER A 77 13.31 -15.25 11.26
CA SER A 77 13.51 -16.67 11.02
C SER A 77 14.91 -16.78 10.39
N LYS A 78 16.03 -16.84 11.11
CA LYS A 78 16.37 -17.92 12.04
C LYS A 78 17.45 -17.50 13.05
N ALA A 79 17.06 -17.35 14.31
CA ALA A 79 17.93 -17.77 15.41
C ALA A 79 17.33 -19.06 15.95
N ARG A 80 17.64 -20.19 15.29
CA ARG A 80 17.39 -21.52 15.87
C ARG A 80 18.57 -21.77 16.82
N PRO A 81 18.34 -21.96 18.14
CA PRO A 81 19.41 -22.33 19.06
C PRO A 81 20.02 -23.69 18.70
#